data_AF-A0A2M7KLC5-F1
#
_entry.id   AF-A0A2M7KLC5-F1
#
_cell.length_a   1.000
_cell.length_b   1.000
_cell.length_c   1.000
_cell.angle_alpha   90.00
_cell.angle_beta   90.00
_cell.angle_gamma   90.00
#
_symmetry.space_group_name_H-M   'P 1'
#
loop_
_entity.id
_entity.type
_entity.pdbx_description
1 polymer ?
#
loop_
_entity_poly.entity_id
_entity_poly.type
_entity_poly.pdbx_seq_one_letter_code
_entity_poly.pdbx_strand_id
1 'polypeptide(L)' 'MLAIKGLYDGTVVRPLEAVTAPPNVTVVVVFTHEETKPAPNADVMQFAGCLKDCPAFQGDAVEMQRRWRDEWE' A
#
# COMPACT_ATOMS: atom_id res chain seq x y z
N MET A 1 23.35 12.17 -8.16
CA MET A 1 22.94 10.76 -8.37
C MET A 1 21.68 10.81 -9.21
N LEU A 2 21.72 10.37 -10.48
CA LEU A 2 20.51 10.33 -11.33
C LEU A 2 19.81 8.99 -11.09
N ALA A 3 18.64 9.03 -10.46
CA ALA A 3 17.78 7.85 -10.33
C ALA A 3 16.85 7.79 -11.56
N ILE A 4 16.98 6.73 -12.35
CA ILE A 4 16.18 6.50 -13.54
C ILE A 4 15.15 5.43 -13.21
N LYS A 5 13.88 5.72 -13.45
CA LYS A 5 12.81 4.72 -13.31
C LYS A 5 12.82 3.79 -14.53
N GLY A 6 12.65 2.50 -14.28
CA GLY A 6 12.62 1.48 -15.31
C GLY A 6 11.66 0.35 -14.96
N LEU A 7 11.28 -0.41 -15.97
CA LEU A 7 10.51 -1.64 -15.84
C LEU A 7 11.46 -2.83 -15.91
N TYR A 8 11.30 -3.77 -14.99
CA TYR A 8 12.02 -5.04 -15.00
C TYR A 8 11.08 -6.16 -15.41
N ASP A 9 11.41 -6.87 -16.48
CA ASP A 9 10.61 -7.98 -17.02
C ASP A 9 11.04 -9.37 -16.49
N GLY A 10 11.90 -9.41 -15.48
CA GLY A 10 12.51 -10.63 -14.95
C GLY A 10 13.85 -10.99 -15.59
N THR A 11 14.22 -10.36 -16.71
CA THR A 11 15.50 -10.61 -17.38
C THR A 11 16.26 -9.31 -17.68
N VAL A 12 15.54 -8.27 -18.10
CA VAL A 12 16.10 -7.00 -18.57
C VAL A 12 15.41 -5.84 -17.86
N VAL A 13 16.21 -4.84 -17.47
CA VAL A 13 15.69 -3.56 -16.99
C VAL A 13 15.66 -2.59 -18.18
N ARG A 14 14.47 -2.08 -18.50
CA ARG A 14 14.26 -1.09 -19.56
C ARG A 14 13.91 0.25 -18.91
N PRO A 15 14.64 1.35 -19.20
CA PRO A 15 14.28 2.65 -18.66
C PRO A 15 12.94 3.11 -19.27
N LEU A 16 12.11 3.78 -18.48
CA LEU A 16 10.83 4.31 -18.94
C LEU A 16 11.01 5.51 -19.88
N GLU A 17 12.10 6.25 -19.67
CA GLU A 17 12.51 7.37 -20.51
C GLU A 17 13.80 7.00 -21.26
N ALA A 18 14.00 7.57 -22.44
CA ALA A 18 15.23 7.33 -23.20
C ALA A 18 16.43 7.89 -22.44
N VAL A 19 17.46 7.06 -22.22
CA VAL A 19 18.68 7.43 -21.51
C VAL A 19 19.86 7.28 -22.45
N THR A 20 20.61 8.36 -22.63
CA THR A 20 21.88 8.32 -23.35
C THR A 20 22.99 7.95 -22.39
N ALA A 21 23.57 6.75 -22.56
CA ALA A 21 24.68 6.28 -21.76
C ALA A 21 25.87 5.87 -22.66
N PRO A 22 27.11 6.22 -22.28
CA PRO A 22 28.31 5.68 -22.91
C PRO A 22 28.36 4.14 -22.86
N PRO A 23 29.13 3.48 -23.75
CA PRO A 23 29.40 2.06 -23.62
C PRO A 23 30.13 1.75 -22.30
N ASN A 24 29.87 0.58 -21.70
CA ASN A 24 30.50 0.07 -20.48
C ASN A 24 30.22 0.86 -19.19
N VAL A 25 29.08 1.55 -19.09
CA VAL A 25 28.65 2.18 -17.84
C VAL A 25 28.16 1.13 -16.83
N THR A 26 28.62 1.26 -15.59
CA THR A 26 28.09 0.47 -14.47
C THR A 26 26.80 1.10 -13.94
N VAL A 27 25.76 0.29 -13.79
CA VAL A 27 24.45 0.71 -13.26
C VAL A 27 24.11 -0.12 -12.04
N VAL A 28 23.52 0.53 -11.04
CA VAL A 28 22.97 -0.12 -9.84
C VAL A 28 21.46 -0.16 -9.99
N VAL A 29 20.88 -1.36 -9.95
CA VAL A 29 19.43 -1.56 -10.00
C VAL A 29 18.91 -1.65 -8.57
N VAL A 30 17.96 -0.78 -8.23
CA VAL A 30 17.31 -0.77 -6.92
C VAL A 30 15.83 -1.09 -7.12
N PHE A 31 15.36 -2.18 -6.55
CA PHE A 31 13.94 -2.52 -6.52
C PHE A 31 13.29 -1.81 -5.34
N THR A 32 12.52 -0.77 -5.63
CA THR A 32 11.69 -0.11 -4.64
C THR A 32 10.33 -0.78 -4.64
N HIS A 33 10.01 -1.50 -3.57
CA HIS A 33 8.64 -1.86 -3.29
C HIS A 33 7.97 -0.61 -2.73
N GLU A 34 7.11 0.04 -3.51
CA GLU A 34 6.14 0.95 -2.92
C GLU A 34 5.19 0.08 -2.12
N GLU A 35 5.42 -0.02 -0.81
CA GLU A 35 4.34 -0.38 0.09
C GLU A 35 3.23 0.60 -0.20
N THR A 36 2.18 0.12 -0.88
CA THR A 36 0.89 0.78 -0.85
C THR A 36 0.60 0.91 0.64
N LYS A 37 0.72 2.13 1.18
CA LYS A 37 0.22 2.40 2.52
C LYS A 37 -1.17 1.77 2.54
N PRO A 38 -1.45 0.83 3.45
CA PRO A 38 -2.79 0.27 3.53
C PRO A 38 -3.72 1.48 3.53
N ALA A 39 -4.67 1.50 2.59
CA ALA A 39 -5.70 2.52 2.56
C ALA A 39 -6.17 2.70 4.01
N PRO A 40 -6.30 3.93 4.54
CA PRO A 40 -6.60 4.14 5.95
C PRO A 40 -7.75 3.21 6.30
N ASN A 41 -7.42 2.18 7.08
CA ASN A 41 -8.27 1.02 7.25
C ASN A 41 -9.58 1.54 7.84
N ALA A 42 -10.63 1.60 7.02
CA ALA A 42 -11.99 1.74 7.53
C ALA A 42 -12.29 0.61 8.55
N ASP A 43 -11.54 -0.50 8.45
CA ASP A 43 -11.54 -1.64 9.38
C ASP A 43 -10.80 -1.42 10.70
N VAL A 44 -9.76 -0.57 10.77
CA VAL A 44 -9.04 -0.35 12.05
C VAL A 44 -9.83 0.57 12.96
N MET A 45 -10.65 1.46 12.38
CA MET A 45 -11.66 2.21 13.12
C MET A 45 -12.76 1.30 13.71
N GLN A 46 -12.94 0.06 13.23
CA GLN A 46 -13.85 -0.91 13.85
C GLN A 46 -13.24 -1.64 15.05
N PHE A 47 -11.91 -1.67 15.19
CA PHE A 47 -11.23 -2.48 16.21
C PHE A 47 -10.53 -1.66 17.31
N ALA A 48 -10.07 -0.45 17.00
CA ALA A 48 -9.38 0.42 17.95
C ALA A 48 -10.31 1.55 18.39
N GLY A 49 -10.90 1.38 19.58
CA GLY A 49 -11.76 2.37 20.21
C GLY A 49 -11.19 3.79 20.18
N CYS A 50 -12.08 4.72 19.82
CA CYS A 50 -12.10 6.12 20.21
C CYS A 50 -10.76 6.88 20.14
N LEU A 51 -10.36 7.32 18.94
CA LEU A 51 -9.58 8.55 18.83
C LEU A 51 -10.46 9.72 19.32
N LYS A 52 -9.92 10.51 20.26
CA LYS A 52 -10.57 11.54 21.09
C LYS A 52 -11.44 12.57 20.34
N ASP A 53 -11.27 12.71 19.03
CA ASP A 53 -11.94 13.72 18.19
C ASP A 53 -12.59 13.16 16.91
N CYS A 54 -12.76 11.82 16.80
CA CYS A 54 -13.54 11.20 15.73
C CYS A 54 -14.82 10.61 16.32
N PRO A 55 -16.00 10.76 15.67
CA PRO A 55 -17.16 9.96 16.04
C PRO A 55 -16.73 8.50 15.85
N ALA A 56 -16.47 7.81 16.96
CA ALA A 56 -15.76 6.53 16.99
C ALA A 56 -16.51 5.38 16.32
N PHE A 57 -17.67 5.67 15.73
CA PHE A 57 -18.55 4.69 15.17
C PHE A 57 -19.50 5.35 14.17
N GLN A 58 -19.49 4.89 12.91
CA GLN A 58 -20.54 5.13 11.94
C GLN A 58 -21.24 3.80 11.67
N GLY A 59 -22.36 3.58 12.35
CA GLY A 59 -23.18 2.37 12.22
C GLY A 59 -24.18 2.24 13.37
N ASP A 60 -25.02 1.21 13.33
CA ASP A 60 -25.81 0.75 14.49
C ASP A 60 -25.03 -0.34 15.22
N ALA A 61 -24.61 -0.06 16.46
CA ALA A 61 -23.80 -0.98 17.25
C ALA A 61 -24.55 -2.28 17.55
N VAL A 62 -25.89 -2.21 17.58
CA VAL A 62 -26.77 -3.36 17.79
C VAL A 62 -26.77 -4.28 16.57
N GLU A 63 -26.69 -3.73 15.36
CA GLU A 63 -26.67 -4.51 14.12
C GLU A 63 -25.37 -5.31 13.99
N MET A 64 -24.22 -4.71 14.32
CA MET A 64 -22.94 -5.44 14.35
C MET A 64 -22.93 -6.56 15.39
N GLN A 65 -23.46 -6.31 16.59
CA GLN A 65 -23.57 -7.35 17.62
C GLN A 65 -24.49 -8.51 17.20
N ARG A 66 -25.58 -8.22 16.47
CA ARG A 66 -26.46 -9.27 15.92
C ARG A 66 -25.70 -10.14 14.92
N ARG A 67 -25.01 -9.51 13.97
CA ARG A 67 -24.24 -10.22 12.95
C ARG A 67 -23.13 -11.10 13.53
N TRP A 68 -22.38 -10.59 14.51
CA TRP A 68 -21.32 -11.38 15.17
C TRP A 68 -21.86 -12.56 15.96
N ARG A 69 -23.06 -12.44 16.56
CA ARG A 69 -23.71 -13.59 17.20
C ARG A 69 -24.10 -14.65 16.17
N ASP A 70 -24.64 -14.23 15.03
CA ASP A 70 -25.09 -15.14 13.97
C ASP A 70 -23.91 -15.81 13.25
N GLU A 71 -22.72 -15.21 13.24
CA GLU A 71 -21.48 -15.79 12.69
C GLU A 71 -20.85 -16.88 13.61
N TRP A 72 -21.32 -17.04 14.84
CA TRP A 72 -20.82 -18.04 15.81
C TRP A 72 -21.73 -19.28 15.95
N GLU A 73 -22.87 -19.32 15.24
CA GLU A 73 -23.69 -20.54 15.04
C GLU A 73 -23.31 -21.28 13.75
#